data_AF-A0A388L199-F1
#
_entry.id   AF-A0A388L199-F1
#
_cell.length_a   1.000
_cell.length_b   1.000
_cell.length_c   1.000
_cell.angle_alpha   90.00
_cell.angle_beta   90.00
_cell.angle_gamma   90.00
#
_symmetry.space_group_name_H-M   'P 1'
#
loop_
_entity.id
_entity.type
_entity.pdbx_description
1 polymer ?
#
loop_
_entity_poly.entity_id
_entity_poly.type
_entity_poly.pdbx_seq_one_letter_code
_entity_poly.pdbx_strand_id
1 'polypeptide(L)'
;MGSSRRRYNCRWNIDDDGSIFEDIDCVSHRDARSLKGCKKRCDANSECAGIEWIPLREGWSNGRLCCFLKNEIGDTEPAKNRVFCEPEF
;
A
#
# COMPACT_ATOMS: atom_id res chain seq x y z
N MET A 1 15.21 -20.40 5.54
CA MET A 1 14.21 -19.89 4.58
C MET A 1 14.18 -18.37 4.71
N GLY A 2 15.05 -17.67 3.97
CA GLY A 2 15.13 -16.21 4.04
C GLY A 2 14.01 -15.62 3.20
N SER A 3 13.05 -14.94 3.82
CA SER A 3 12.08 -14.12 3.10
C SER A 3 12.86 -13.08 2.31
N SER A 4 12.96 -13.28 1.00
CA SER A 4 13.45 -12.26 0.07
C SER A 4 12.62 -11.01 0.32
N ARG A 5 13.17 -10.02 1.02
CA ARG A 5 12.52 -8.74 1.22
C ARG A 5 12.53 -8.09 -0.15
N ARG A 6 11.41 -8.12 -0.89
CA ARG A 6 11.26 -7.23 -2.04
C ARG A 6 11.55 -5.83 -1.54
N ARG A 7 12.45 -5.15 -2.24
CA ARG A 7 12.62 -3.74 -1.99
C ARG A 7 11.45 -3.03 -2.63
N TYR A 8 11.09 -1.90 -2.06
CA TYR A 8 9.97 -1.11 -2.51
C TYR A 8 10.46 0.32 -2.66
N ASN A 9 10.23 0.90 -3.83
CA ASN A 9 10.39 2.32 -4.04
C ASN A 9 9.11 3.01 -3.54
N CYS A 10 9.24 3.81 -2.48
CA CYS A 10 8.10 4.47 -1.83
C CYS A 10 8.18 5.98 -2.01
N ARG A 11 7.09 6.53 -2.55
CA ARG A 11 6.90 7.95 -2.79
C ARG A 11 5.87 8.50 -1.81
N TRP A 12 6.26 9.51 -1.05
CA TRP A 12 5.39 10.18 -0.08
C TRP A 12 4.59 11.30 -0.72
N ASN A 13 3.38 11.51 -0.22
CA ASN A 13 2.41 12.49 -0.72
C ASN A 13 2.05 12.27 -2.19
N ILE A 14 2.04 11.00 -2.60
CA ILE A 14 1.73 10.56 -3.95
C ILE A 14 0.73 9.41 -3.83
N ASP A 15 -0.29 9.44 -4.68
CA ASP A 15 -1.09 8.29 -5.03
C ASP A 15 -0.82 7.88 -6.48
N ASP A 16 -1.42 6.76 -6.83
CA ASP A 16 -1.36 6.18 -8.15
C ASP A 16 -2.81 5.96 -8.58
N ASP A 17 -3.16 6.18 -9.84
CA ASP A 17 -4.55 5.97 -10.29
C ASP A 17 -4.82 4.55 -10.79
N GLY A 18 -3.82 3.65 -10.67
CA GLY A 18 -3.93 2.25 -11.04
C GLY A 18 -4.99 1.47 -10.24
N SER A 19 -5.28 0.26 -10.71
CA SER A 19 -6.35 -0.59 -10.19
C SER A 19 -6.01 -1.15 -8.79
N ILE A 20 -6.93 -0.94 -7.84
CA ILE A 20 -6.90 -1.55 -6.51
C ILE A 20 -7.73 -2.83 -6.55
N PHE A 21 -7.17 -3.94 -6.08
CA PHE A 21 -7.89 -5.23 -5.99
C PHE A 21 -8.24 -5.60 -4.54
N GLU A 22 -7.56 -5.04 -3.54
CA GLU A 22 -7.84 -5.32 -2.13
C GLU A 22 -7.68 -4.07 -1.24
N ASP A 23 -8.75 -3.72 -0.53
CA ASP A 23 -8.77 -2.70 0.51
C ASP A 23 -8.64 -3.34 1.89
N ILE A 24 -7.61 -2.98 2.65
CA ILE A 24 -7.37 -3.58 3.97
C ILE A 24 -7.91 -2.67 5.08
N ASP A 25 -8.87 -3.19 5.85
CA ASP A 25 -9.33 -2.60 7.11
C ASP A 25 -8.24 -2.74 8.17
N CYS A 26 -7.57 -1.63 8.46
CA CYS A 26 -6.47 -1.54 9.41
C CYS A 26 -6.92 -1.43 10.88
N VAL A 27 -8.22 -1.25 11.15
CA VAL A 27 -8.78 -1.40 12.51
C VAL A 27 -8.85 -2.88 12.88
N SER A 28 -9.32 -3.70 11.95
CA SER A 28 -9.45 -5.15 12.11
C SER A 28 -8.10 -5.86 11.91
N HIS A 29 -7.29 -5.42 10.95
CA HIS A 29 -5.98 -5.96 10.62
C HIS A 29 -4.86 -5.02 11.08
N ARG A 30 -4.57 -5.08 12.38
CA ARG A 30 -3.59 -4.17 13.01
C ARG A 30 -2.17 -4.32 12.46
N ASP A 31 -1.84 -5.47 11.86
CA ASP A 31 -0.58 -5.70 11.16
C ASP A 31 -0.42 -4.76 9.96
N ALA A 32 -1.49 -4.53 9.20
CA ALA A 32 -1.50 -3.68 8.00
C ALA A 32 -1.46 -2.18 8.30
N ARG A 33 -1.59 -1.76 9.57
CA ARG A 33 -1.47 -0.34 9.99
C ARG A 33 -0.13 0.28 9.69
N SER A 34 0.91 -0.54 9.58
CA SER A 34 2.26 -0.07 9.26
C SER A 34 2.54 -0.26 7.77
N LEU A 35 3.33 0.65 7.19
CA LEU A 35 3.81 0.51 5.82
C LEU A 35 4.45 -0.87 5.57
N LYS A 36 5.23 -1.37 6.55
CA LYS A 36 5.85 -2.69 6.49
C LYS A 36 4.82 -3.82 6.43
N GLY A 37 3.72 -3.71 7.17
CA GLY A 37 2.63 -4.67 7.14
C GLY A 37 1.89 -4.67 5.81
N CYS A 38 1.61 -3.47 5.27
CA CYS A 38 1.00 -3.31 3.95
C CYS A 38 1.88 -3.93 2.85
N LYS A 39 3.19 -3.66 2.86
CA LYS A 39 4.16 -4.32 1.97
C LYS A 39 4.15 -5.84 2.10
N LYS A 40 4.11 -6.36 3.32
CA LYS A 40 4.08 -7.81 3.56
C LYS A 40 2.81 -8.46 2.99
N ARG A 41 1.68 -7.76 2.97
CA ARG A 41 0.44 -8.22 2.33
C ARG A 41 0.60 -8.27 0.82
N CYS A 42 1.19 -7.23 0.23
CA CYS A 42 1.56 -7.23 -1.18
C CYS A 42 2.53 -8.36 -1.54
N ASP A 43 3.59 -8.57 -0.75
CA ASP A 43 4.55 -9.67 -0.95
C ASP A 43 3.89 -11.08 -0.92
N ALA A 44 2.78 -11.21 -0.19
CA ALA A 44 2.04 -12.47 -0.08
C ALA A 44 1.10 -12.72 -1.28
N ASN A 45 0.86 -11.70 -2.11
CA ASN A 45 -0.06 -11.75 -3.25
C ASN A 45 0.73 -11.60 -4.56
N SER A 46 0.74 -12.64 -5.40
CA SER A 46 1.53 -12.64 -6.64
C SER A 46 1.06 -11.62 -7.67
N GLU A 47 -0.21 -11.24 -7.63
CA GLU A 47 -0.80 -10.21 -8.50
C GLU A 47 -0.52 -8.79 -8.02
N CYS A 48 0.08 -8.61 -6.83
CA CYS A 48 0.33 -7.29 -6.30
C CYS A 48 1.50 -6.61 -7.05
N ALA A 49 1.15 -5.60 -7.83
CA ALA A 49 2.06 -4.72 -8.54
C ALA A 49 2.49 -3.52 -7.69
N GLY A 50 1.70 -3.11 -6.69
CA GLY A 50 2.01 -1.96 -5.85
C GLY A 50 1.09 -1.83 -4.64
N ILE A 51 1.35 -0.84 -3.80
CA ILE A 51 0.49 -0.49 -2.68
C ILE A 51 0.29 1.01 -2.59
N GLU A 52 -0.87 1.41 -2.10
CA GLU A 52 -1.06 2.72 -1.47
C GLU A 52 -1.28 2.54 0.02
N TRP A 53 -0.65 3.40 0.80
CA TRP A 53 -0.75 3.37 2.25
C TRP A 53 -0.98 4.76 2.83
N ILE A 54 -1.85 4.84 3.84
CA ILE A 54 -2.23 6.06 4.52
C ILE A 54 -1.63 6.04 5.95
N PRO A 55 -0.57 6.82 6.22
CA PRO A 55 0.14 6.79 7.49
C PRO A 55 -0.69 7.31 8.66
N LEU A 56 -1.38 8.43 8.46
CA LEU A 56 -2.14 9.09 9.52
C LEU A 56 -3.58 8.61 9.54
N ARG A 57 -4.07 8.27 10.73
CA ARG A 57 -5.41 7.70 10.94
C ARG A 57 -6.52 8.67 10.52
N GLU A 58 -6.26 9.96 10.61
CA GLU A 58 -7.16 11.04 10.22
C GLU A 58 -7.50 11.00 8.73
N GLY A 59 -6.61 10.45 7.89
CA GLY A 59 -6.84 10.30 6.46
C GLY A 59 -7.32 8.93 6.02
N TRP A 60 -7.55 7.99 6.95
CA TRP A 60 -8.00 6.65 6.59
C TRP A 60 -9.35 6.70 5.89
N SER A 61 -9.49 6.00 4.76
CA SER A 61 -10.75 5.95 4.04
C SER A 61 -11.80 5.25 4.92
N ASN A 62 -12.98 5.88 5.02
CA ASN A 62 -14.05 5.49 5.94
C ASN A 62 -13.61 5.36 7.41
N GLY A 63 -12.50 6.00 7.81
CA GLY A 63 -11.91 5.91 9.15
C GLY A 63 -11.30 4.56 9.51
N ARG A 64 -11.17 3.64 8.55
CA ARG A 64 -10.77 2.24 8.78
C ARG A 64 -9.75 1.69 7.80
N LEU A 65 -9.85 2.07 6.53
CA LEU A 65 -9.02 1.56 5.45
C LEU A 65 -7.73 2.40 5.36
N CYS A 66 -6.59 1.74 5.40
CA CYS A 66 -5.29 2.43 5.35
C CYS A 66 -4.29 1.82 4.39
N CYS A 67 -4.54 0.63 3.86
CA CYS A 67 -3.64 -0.08 2.96
C CYS A 67 -4.47 -0.62 1.79
N PHE A 68 -4.03 -0.31 0.59
CA PHE A 68 -4.70 -0.60 -0.66
C PHE A 68 -3.70 -1.36 -1.53
N LEU A 69 -4.01 -2.61 -1.88
CA LEU A 69 -3.14 -3.41 -2.74
C LEU A 69 -3.56 -3.21 -4.19
N LYS A 70 -2.57 -2.94 -5.03
CA LYS A 70 -2.76 -2.63 -6.45
C LYS A 70 -2.25 -3.78 -7.30
N ASN A 71 -3.01 -4.15 -8.32
CA ASN A 71 -2.61 -5.14 -9.32
C ASN A 71 -2.10 -4.48 -10.60
N GLU A 72 -2.33 -3.18 -10.74
CA GLU A 72 -1.84 -2.35 -11.85
C GLU A 72 -1.29 -1.04 -11.28
N ILE A 73 -0.21 -0.54 -11.89
CA ILE A 73 0.37 0.78 -11.61
C ILE A 73 -0.06 1.71 -12.75
N GLY A 74 -0.59 2.87 -12.39
CA GLY A 74 -1.04 3.88 -13.33
C GLY A 74 -0.14 5.11 -13.34
N ASP A 75 -0.77 6.26 -13.59
CA ASP A 75 -0.15 7.57 -13.46
C ASP A 75 -0.14 7.98 -11.98
N THR A 76 0.98 8.60 -11.56
CA THR A 76 1.12 9.08 -10.19
C THR A 76 0.65 10.52 -10.06
N GLU A 77 -0.16 10.80 -9.04
CA GLU A 77 -0.66 12.13 -8.74
C GLU A 77 -0.26 12.59 -7.32
N PRO A 78 -0.22 13.91 -7.06
CA PRO A 78 0.05 14.41 -5.71
C PRO A 78 -1.15 14.21 -4.77
N ALA A 79 -1.01 13.32 -3.79
CA ALA A 79 -2.02 13.10 -2.76
C ALA A 79 -1.44 13.20 -1.34
N LYS A 80 -1.88 14.22 -0.59
CA LYS A 80 -1.44 14.43 0.79
C LYS A 80 -1.77 13.22 1.66
N ASN A 81 -0.83 12.85 2.53
CA ASN A 81 -1.01 11.73 3.46
C ASN A 81 -1.30 10.39 2.75
N ARG A 82 -0.82 10.24 1.51
CA ARG A 82 -0.72 8.94 0.84
C ARG A 82 0.74 8.61 0.56
N VAL A 83 1.03 7.31 0.58
CA VAL A 83 2.33 6.75 0.25
C VAL A 83 2.10 5.68 -0.79
N PHE A 84 2.47 5.96 -2.03
CA PHE A 84 2.51 4.95 -3.06
C PHE A 84 3.85 4.19 -2.99
N CYS A 85 3.81 2.87 -3.03
CA CYS A 85 5.01 2.06 -3.16
C CYS A 85 4.87 0.98 -4.22
N GLU A 86 5.90 0.84 -5.05
CA GLU A 86 6.02 -0.24 -6.04
C GLU A 86 7.23 -1.13 -5.72
N PRO A 87 7.19 -2.44 -5.98
CA PRO A 87 8.35 -3.31 -5.86
C PRO A 87 9.47 -2.88 -6.82
N GLU A 88 10.72 -2.94 -6.35
CA GLU A 88 11.89 -2.83 -7.23
C GLU A 88 12.10 -4.20 -7.91
N PHE A 89 12.12 -4.20 -9.25
CA PHE A 89 12.41 -5.38 -10.08
C PHE A 89 13.90 -5.48 -10.44
#